data_AF-A0A661YZC4-F1
#
_entry.id   AF-A0A661YZC4-F1
#
_cell.length_a   1.000
_cell.length_b   1.000
_cell.length_c   1.000
_cell.angle_alpha   90.00
_cell.angle_beta   90.00
_cell.angle_gamma   90.00
#
_symmetry.space_group_name_H-M   'P 1'
#
loop_
_entity.id
_entity.type
_entity.pdbx_description
1 polymer ?
#
loop_
_entity_poly.entity_id
_entity_poly.type
_entity_poly.pdbx_seq_one_letter_code
_entity_poly.pdbx_strand_id
1 'polypeptide(L)'
;MVMDVLSFIFTGAFAIGIFIYLIKLNEETWRKYGFKIFHVRSFAISIVGYILTTIGIMWYKKALRLDEDILNGGILAFIGISLILYVVIKNIQKTSLFTGLWLSIIQVVVYLFLGYIGFYYIVIAIALISQIKPVYVVNK
;
A
#
# COMPACT_ATOMS: atom_id res chain seq x y z
N MET A 1 23.54 22.00 -13.03
CA MET A 1 22.77 21.91 -14.30
C MET A 1 23.05 20.61 -15.06
N VAL A 2 24.27 20.32 -15.54
CA VAL A 2 24.55 19.05 -16.27
C VAL A 2 24.36 17.81 -15.38
N MET A 3 24.83 17.88 -14.13
CA MET A 3 24.68 16.78 -13.16
C MET A 3 23.21 16.52 -12.78
N ASP A 4 22.38 17.56 -12.75
CA ASP A 4 20.94 17.47 -12.42
C ASP A 4 20.12 16.86 -13.57
N VAL A 5 20.48 17.18 -14.81
CA VAL A 5 19.85 16.59 -16.00
C VAL A 5 20.20 15.10 -16.10
N LEU A 6 21.47 14.74 -15.84
CA LEU A 6 21.91 13.36 -15.87
C LEU A 6 21.21 12.51 -14.80
N SER A 7 21.12 13.02 -13.56
CA SER A 7 20.43 12.32 -12.47
C SER A 7 18.94 12.11 -12.74
N PHE A 8 18.27 13.10 -13.36
CA PHE A 8 16.87 12.98 -13.78
C PHE A 8 16.69 11.86 -14.82
N ILE A 9 17.54 11.80 -15.84
CA ILE A 9 17.50 10.76 -16.88
C ILE A 9 17.71 9.37 -16.27
N PHE A 10 18.72 9.20 -15.40
CA PHE A 10 18.97 7.93 -14.71
C PHE A 10 17.80 7.49 -13.85
N THR A 11 17.20 8.41 -13.09
CA THR A 11 16.05 8.12 -12.24
C THR A 11 14.84 7.69 -13.08
N GLY A 12 14.57 8.37 -14.19
CA GLY A 12 13.50 8.00 -15.12
C GLY A 12 13.71 6.63 -15.74
N ALA A 13 14.91 6.35 -16.25
CA ALA A 13 15.26 5.05 -16.82
C ALA A 13 15.13 3.92 -15.78
N PHE A 14 15.55 4.18 -14.54
CA PHE A 14 15.42 3.23 -13.44
C PHE A 14 13.94 2.93 -13.11
N ALA A 15 13.09 3.95 -13.04
CA ALA A 15 11.65 3.77 -12.80
C ALA A 15 10.98 2.96 -13.92
N ILE A 16 11.33 3.21 -15.18
CA ILE A 16 10.86 2.44 -16.33
C ILE A 16 11.33 0.98 -16.24
N GLY A 17 12.60 0.77 -15.87
CA GLY A 17 13.16 -0.56 -15.65
C GLY A 17 12.40 -1.35 -14.58
N ILE A 18 12.09 -0.71 -13.45
CA ILE A 18 11.23 -1.30 -12.40
C ILE A 18 9.86 -1.64 -12.96
N PHE A 19 9.20 -0.72 -13.67
CA PHE A 19 7.87 -0.95 -14.22
C PHE A 19 7.83 -2.17 -15.15
N ILE A 20 8.80 -2.28 -16.07
CA ILE A 20 8.94 -3.44 -16.97
C ILE A 20 9.20 -4.72 -16.17
N TYR A 21 10.05 -4.66 -15.15
CA TYR A 21 10.31 -5.80 -14.27
C TYR A 21 9.04 -6.29 -13.56
N LEU A 22 8.21 -5.37 -13.04
CA LEU A 22 6.96 -5.72 -12.38
C LEU A 22 5.95 -6.36 -13.32
N ILE A 23 5.86 -5.89 -14.58
CA ILE A 23 5.01 -6.51 -15.60
C ILE A 23 5.46 -7.94 -15.86
N LYS A 24 6.76 -8.13 -16.13
CA LYS A 24 7.34 -9.46 -16.37
C LYS A 24 7.12 -10.41 -15.19
N LEU A 25 7.30 -9.92 -13.97
CA LEU A 25 7.05 -10.72 -12.76
C LEU A 25 5.57 -11.15 -12.67
N ASN A 26 4.64 -10.29 -13.05
CA ASN A 26 3.21 -10.61 -13.06
C ASN A 26 2.85 -11.63 -14.14
N GLU A 27 3.48 -11.54 -15.32
CA GLU A 27 3.32 -12.51 -16.41
C GLU A 27 3.93 -13.88 -16.04
N GLU A 28 5.11 -13.89 -15.42
CA GLU A 28 5.76 -15.11 -14.98
C GLU A 28 4.95 -15.83 -13.90
N THR A 29 4.42 -15.08 -12.93
CA THR A 29 3.55 -15.64 -11.88
C THR A 29 2.25 -16.18 -12.46
N TRP A 30 1.66 -15.48 -13.44
CA TRP A 30 0.50 -15.98 -14.17
C TRP A 30 0.80 -17.29 -14.90
N ARG A 31 1.92 -17.35 -15.64
CA ARG A 31 2.31 -18.53 -16.42
C ARG A 31 2.64 -19.74 -15.54
N LYS A 32 3.37 -19.53 -14.44
CA LYS A 32 3.84 -20.62 -13.56
C LYS A 32 2.79 -21.09 -12.55
N TYR A 33 1.99 -20.17 -12.03
CA TYR A 33 1.12 -20.42 -10.87
C TYR A 33 -0.36 -20.11 -11.10
N GLY A 34 -0.73 -19.61 -12.28
CA GLY A 34 -2.11 -19.30 -12.64
C GLY A 34 -2.72 -18.14 -11.86
N PHE A 35 -1.91 -17.25 -11.30
CA PHE A 35 -2.38 -16.02 -10.64
C PHE A 35 -1.43 -14.85 -10.85
N LYS A 36 -1.99 -13.65 -10.83
CA LYS A 36 -1.23 -12.39 -10.88
C LYS A 36 -0.91 -11.96 -9.45
N ILE A 37 0.37 -11.84 -9.13
CA ILE A 37 0.81 -11.35 -7.82
C ILE A 37 0.33 -9.91 -7.57
N PHE A 38 0.45 -9.03 -8.56
CA PHE A 38 -0.03 -7.65 -8.49
C PHE A 38 -1.45 -7.57 -9.03
N HIS A 39 -2.41 -7.35 -8.15
CA HIS A 39 -3.81 -7.15 -8.52
C HIS A 39 -4.53 -6.27 -7.50
N VAL A 40 -5.55 -5.54 -7.94
CA VAL A 40 -6.24 -4.49 -7.17
C VAL A 40 -6.79 -5.00 -5.82
N ARG A 41 -7.31 -6.23 -5.78
CA ARG A 41 -7.86 -6.81 -4.54
C ARG A 41 -6.80 -7.01 -3.46
N SER A 42 -5.66 -7.63 -3.79
CA SER A 42 -4.57 -7.79 -2.83
C SER A 42 -3.97 -6.45 -2.45
N PHE A 43 -3.86 -5.51 -3.39
CA PHE A 43 -3.44 -4.14 -3.10
C PHE A 43 -4.34 -3.47 -2.06
N ALA A 44 -5.66 -3.46 -2.28
CA ALA A 44 -6.61 -2.85 -1.36
C ALA A 44 -6.56 -3.50 0.04
N ILE A 45 -6.53 -4.84 0.11
CA ILE A 45 -6.44 -5.57 1.39
C ILE A 45 -5.14 -5.21 2.12
N SER A 46 -4.01 -5.18 1.41
CA SER A 46 -2.72 -4.83 1.99
C SER A 46 -2.68 -3.38 2.49
N ILE A 47 -3.17 -2.42 1.70
CA ILE A 47 -3.21 -1.00 2.10
C ILE A 47 -4.10 -0.80 3.32
N VAL A 48 -5.30 -1.38 3.34
CA VAL A 48 -6.18 -1.34 4.52
C VAL A 48 -5.46 -1.98 5.71
N GLY A 49 -4.83 -3.14 5.53
CA GLY A 49 -4.03 -3.79 6.55
C GLY A 49 -2.92 -2.89 7.12
N TYR A 50 -2.18 -2.19 6.27
CA TYR A 50 -1.13 -1.25 6.69
C TYR A 50 -1.69 -0.06 7.46
N ILE A 51 -2.80 0.53 6.99
CA ILE A 51 -3.45 1.66 7.66
C ILE A 51 -3.93 1.25 9.05
N LEU A 52 -4.65 0.13 9.16
CA LEU A 52 -5.14 -0.39 10.45
C LEU A 52 -3.99 -0.74 11.40
N THR A 53 -2.92 -1.35 10.89
CA THR A 53 -1.73 -1.67 11.68
C THR A 53 -1.08 -0.40 12.21
N THR A 54 -0.90 0.61 11.37
CA THR A 54 -0.24 1.87 11.74
C THR A 54 -1.06 2.65 12.74
N ILE A 55 -2.36 2.84 12.48
CA ILE A 55 -3.28 3.53 13.39
C ILE A 55 -3.40 2.77 14.71
N GLY A 56 -3.52 1.44 14.67
CA GLY A 56 -3.61 0.60 15.86
C GLY A 56 -2.37 0.71 16.74
N ILE A 57 -1.17 0.65 16.15
CA ILE A 57 0.09 0.82 16.89
C ILE A 57 0.22 2.23 17.47
N MET A 58 -0.15 3.27 16.71
CA MET A 58 -0.14 4.65 17.22
C MET A 58 -1.08 4.82 18.41
N TRP A 59 -2.31 4.29 18.30
CA TRP A 59 -3.28 4.35 19.38
C TRP A 59 -2.82 3.54 20.60
N TYR A 60 -2.32 2.32 20.40
CA TYR A 60 -1.76 1.50 21.47
C TYR A 60 -0.66 2.25 22.24
N LYS A 61 0.30 2.85 21.52
CA LYS A 61 1.39 3.61 22.14
C LYS A 61 0.90 4.87 22.85
N LYS A 62 -0.14 5.52 22.33
CA LYS A 62 -0.76 6.69 22.98
C LYS A 62 -1.46 6.28 24.27
N ALA A 63 -2.30 5.25 24.23
CA ALA A 63 -3.02 4.74 25.39
C ALA A 63 -2.06 4.26 26.48
N LEU A 64 -0.98 3.57 26.10
CA LEU A 64 0.07 3.12 27.01
C LEU A 64 0.78 4.29 27.74
N ARG A 65 0.88 5.47 27.11
CA ARG A 65 1.50 6.65 27.72
C ARG A 65 0.55 7.43 28.62
N LEU A 66 -0.75 7.28 28.42
CA LEU A 66 -1.80 7.99 29.14
C LEU A 66 -2.47 7.10 30.21
N ASP A 67 -1.96 5.89 30.43
CA ASP A 67 -2.58 4.84 31.26
C ASP A 67 -4.06 4.60 30.91
N GLU A 68 -4.39 4.71 29.61
CA GLU A 68 -5.72 4.45 29.06
C GLU A 68 -5.84 3.01 28.54
N ASP A 69 -7.03 2.62 28.07
CA ASP A 69 -7.28 1.30 27.50
C ASP A 69 -6.47 1.04 26.21
N ILE A 70 -5.47 0.17 26.32
CA ILE A 70 -4.59 -0.27 25.23
C ILE A 70 -5.27 -1.26 24.27
N LEU A 71 -6.37 -1.89 24.67
CA LEU A 71 -6.98 -3.00 23.96
C LEU A 71 -7.48 -2.57 22.57
N ASN A 72 -8.06 -1.37 22.46
CA ASN A 72 -8.56 -0.83 21.19
C ASN A 72 -7.45 -0.72 20.13
N GLY A 73 -6.29 -0.16 20.52
CA GLY A 73 -5.13 -0.07 19.64
C GLY A 73 -4.55 -1.43 19.27
N GLY A 74 -4.48 -2.35 20.24
CA GLY A 74 -4.00 -3.72 20.05
C GLY A 74 -4.87 -4.53 19.08
N ILE A 75 -6.20 -4.50 19.26
CA ILE A 75 -7.17 -5.18 18.39
C ILE A 75 -7.06 -4.63 16.96
N LEU A 76 -7.02 -3.31 16.80
CA LEU A 76 -6.93 -2.69 15.49
C LEU A 76 -5.64 -3.08 14.76
N ALA A 77 -4.52 -3.11 15.49
CA ALA A 77 -3.25 -3.58 14.96
C ALA A 77 -3.29 -5.06 14.56
N PHE A 78 -3.89 -5.91 15.39
CA PHE A 78 -4.05 -7.33 15.13
C PHE A 78 -4.88 -7.61 13.87
N ILE A 79 -5.99 -6.90 13.67
CA ILE A 79 -6.80 -6.99 12.45
C ILE A 79 -5.95 -6.60 11.23
N GLY A 80 -5.22 -5.49 11.32
CA GLY A 80 -4.35 -5.02 10.24
C GLY A 80 -3.28 -6.04 9.84
N ILE A 81 -2.58 -6.60 10.83
CA ILE A 81 -1.56 -7.64 10.63
C ILE A 81 -2.18 -8.90 10.01
N SER A 82 -3.36 -9.31 10.48
CA SER A 82 -4.07 -10.48 9.96
C SER A 82 -4.43 -10.35 8.48
N LEU A 83 -4.80 -9.15 8.03
CA LEU A 83 -5.06 -8.88 6.60
C LEU A 83 -3.79 -9.00 5.75
N ILE A 84 -2.66 -8.49 6.25
CA ILE A 84 -1.37 -8.61 5.56
C ILE A 84 -0.95 -10.07 5.49
N LEU A 85 -1.02 -10.80 6.61
CA LEU A 85 -0.73 -12.23 6.67
C LEU A 85 -1.64 -13.05 5.75
N TYR A 86 -2.92 -12.71 5.66
CA TYR A 86 -3.84 -13.35 4.72
C TYR A 86 -3.33 -13.30 3.27
N VAL A 87 -2.82 -12.14 2.82
CA VAL A 87 -2.25 -11.99 1.47
C VAL A 87 -1.00 -12.85 1.30
N VAL A 88 -0.10 -12.85 2.29
CA VAL A 88 1.12 -13.67 2.26
C VAL A 88 0.80 -15.16 2.22
N ILE A 89 -0.14 -15.62 3.06
CA ILE A 89 -0.58 -17.01 3.10
C ILE A 89 -1.18 -17.41 1.74
N LYS A 90 -1.97 -16.53 1.11
CA LYS A 90 -2.52 -16.79 -0.23
C LYS A 90 -1.42 -16.93 -1.29
N ASN A 91 -0.38 -16.12 -1.23
CA ASN A 91 0.77 -16.24 -2.14
C ASN A 91 1.52 -17.55 -1.94
N ILE A 92 1.76 -17.96 -0.69
CA ILE A 92 2.42 -19.23 -0.35
C ILE A 92 1.57 -20.42 -0.83
N GLN A 93 0.26 -20.40 -0.58
CA GLN A 93 -0.68 -21.44 -1.03
C GLN A 93 -0.69 -21.62 -2.55
N LYS A 94 -0.40 -20.58 -3.32
CA LYS A 94 -0.37 -20.62 -4.79
C LYS A 94 1.00 -20.96 -5.38
N THR A 95 2.05 -20.92 -4.58
CA THR A 95 3.43 -21.09 -5.05
C THR A 95 4.16 -22.15 -4.23
N SER A 96 5.17 -21.75 -3.45
CA SER A 96 5.89 -22.53 -2.46
C SER A 96 6.20 -21.61 -1.28
N LEU A 97 6.63 -22.16 -0.14
CA LEU A 97 6.97 -21.33 1.03
C LEU A 97 8.00 -20.24 0.68
N PHE A 98 9.14 -20.64 0.11
CA PHE A 98 10.22 -19.71 -0.20
C PHE A 98 9.86 -18.73 -1.31
N THR A 99 9.23 -19.21 -2.40
CA THR A 99 8.85 -18.34 -3.51
C THR A 99 7.74 -17.37 -3.09
N GLY A 100 6.73 -17.85 -2.37
CA GLY A 100 5.62 -17.04 -1.90
C GLY A 100 6.05 -15.95 -0.93
N LEU A 101 7.00 -16.24 -0.02
CA LEU A 101 7.58 -15.23 0.86
C LEU A 101 8.37 -14.18 0.08
N TRP A 102 9.26 -14.59 -0.84
CA TRP A 102 10.04 -13.65 -1.64
C TRP A 102 9.16 -12.73 -2.48
N LEU A 103 8.18 -13.31 -3.16
CA LEU A 103 7.18 -12.59 -3.94
C LEU A 103 6.40 -11.62 -3.05
N SER A 104 6.00 -12.04 -1.85
CA SER A 104 5.28 -11.19 -0.91
C SER A 104 6.13 -10.00 -0.45
N ILE A 105 7.43 -10.16 -0.21
CA ILE A 105 8.34 -9.06 0.16
C ILE A 105 8.38 -8.01 -0.96
N ILE A 106 8.57 -8.44 -2.21
CA ILE A 106 8.56 -7.54 -3.38
C ILE A 106 7.19 -6.83 -3.45
N GLN A 107 6.11 -7.59 -3.27
CA GLN A 107 4.75 -7.07 -3.30
C GLN A 107 4.50 -6.00 -2.23
N VAL A 108 4.98 -6.21 -0.99
CA VAL A 108 4.88 -5.24 0.09
C VAL A 108 5.57 -3.93 -0.28
N VAL A 109 6.81 -3.98 -0.76
CA VAL A 109 7.57 -2.76 -1.11
C VAL A 109 6.85 -1.97 -2.20
N VAL A 110 6.41 -2.65 -3.26
CA VAL A 110 5.67 -2.03 -4.36
C VAL A 110 4.35 -1.43 -3.87
N TYR A 111 3.60 -2.16 -3.03
CA TYR A 111 2.32 -1.69 -2.52
C TYR A 111 2.46 -0.50 -1.58
N LEU A 112 3.49 -0.44 -0.74
CA LEU A 112 3.75 0.73 0.10
C LEU A 112 4.04 1.98 -0.75
N PHE A 113 4.87 1.83 -1.78
CA PHE A 113 5.19 2.93 -2.70
C PHE A 113 3.96 3.41 -3.48
N LEU A 114 3.20 2.48 -4.07
CA LEU A 114 1.97 2.81 -4.80
C LEU A 114 0.86 3.33 -3.88
N GLY A 115 0.77 2.84 -2.64
CA GLY A 115 -0.17 3.32 -1.63
C GLY A 115 0.12 4.74 -1.22
N TYR A 116 1.39 5.08 -0.99
CA TYR A 116 1.82 6.44 -0.68
C TYR A 116 1.47 7.41 -1.81
N ILE A 117 1.87 7.10 -3.04
CA ILE A 117 1.56 7.93 -4.22
C ILE A 117 0.04 8.01 -4.46
N GLY A 118 -0.64 6.86 -4.40
CA GLY A 118 -2.08 6.75 -4.62
C GLY A 118 -2.90 7.55 -3.61
N PHE A 119 -2.45 7.63 -2.36
CA PHE A 119 -3.09 8.46 -1.33
C PHE A 119 -3.15 9.94 -1.75
N TYR A 120 -2.07 10.51 -2.26
CA TYR A 120 -2.08 11.89 -2.76
C TYR A 120 -3.06 12.09 -3.91
N TYR A 121 -3.11 11.15 -4.86
CA TYR A 121 -4.07 11.20 -5.95
C TYR A 121 -5.51 11.14 -5.45
N ILE A 122 -5.81 10.30 -4.46
CA ILE A 122 -7.14 10.24 -3.83
C ILE A 122 -7.48 11.56 -3.14
N VAL A 123 -6.56 12.15 -2.37
CA VAL A 123 -6.77 13.45 -1.71
C VAL A 123 -7.05 14.55 -2.73
N ILE A 124 -6.26 14.62 -3.81
CA ILE A 124 -6.48 15.59 -4.90
C ILE A 124 -7.83 15.35 -5.56
N ALA A 125 -8.19 14.10 -5.87
CA ALA A 125 -9.47 13.76 -6.47
C ALA A 125 -10.65 14.17 -5.57
N ILE A 126 -10.57 13.88 -4.26
CA ILE A 126 -11.58 14.30 -3.28
C ILE A 126 -11.65 15.82 -3.21
N ALA A 127 -10.52 16.53 -3.19
CA ALA A 127 -10.50 17.99 -3.17
C ALA A 127 -11.16 18.58 -4.43
N LEU A 128 -10.86 18.06 -5.61
CA LEU A 128 -11.49 18.48 -6.87
C LEU A 128 -13.01 18.21 -6.88
N ILE A 129 -13.44 17.05 -6.36
CA ILE A 129 -14.87 16.72 -6.22
C ILE A 129 -15.54 17.63 -5.19
N SER A 130 -14.83 17.99 -4.11
CA SER A 130 -15.34 18.81 -3.01
C SER A 130 -15.39 20.30 -3.35
N GLN A 131 -14.69 20.75 -4.39
CA GLN A 131 -14.69 22.15 -4.87
C GLN A 131 -16.02 22.59 -5.52
N ILE A 132 -17.11 21.86 -5.35
CA ILE A 132 -18.44 22.23 -5.86
C ILE A 132 -19.43 22.38 -4.70
N LYS A 133 -19.36 23.52 -3.99
CA LYS A 133 -20.54 24.31 -3.58
C LYS A 133 -20.10 25.64 -2.95
N PRO A 134 -20.59 26.80 -3.44
CA PRO A 134 -20.46 28.04 -2.70
C PRO A 134 -21.22 27.90 -1.37
N VAL A 135 -20.61 28.34 -0.28
CA VAL A 135 -21.30 28.51 1.00
C VAL A 135 -22.39 29.55 0.75
N TYR A 136 -23.65 29.12 0.64
CA TYR A 136 -24.77 30.05 0.55
C TYR A 136 -24.76 30.88 1.83
N VAL A 137 -24.59 32.20 1.68
CA VAL A 137 -24.74 33.15 2.77
C VAL A 137 -26.19 33.07 3.23
N VAL A 138 -26.43 32.38 4.35
CA VAL A 138 -27.73 32.34 5.03
C VAL A 138 -27.86 33.62 5.85
N ASN A 139 -28.03 34.76 5.17
CA ASN A 139 -28.53 35.96 5.82
C ASN A 139 -29.21 36.85 4.77
N LYS A 140 -30.54 36.91 4.83
CA LYS A 140 -31.36 37.98 4.26
C LYS A 140 -32.10 38.65 5.39
#